data_AF-A0A7X4CPK8-F1
#
_entry.id   AF-A0A7X4CPK8-F1
#
_cell.length_a   1.000
_cell.length_b   1.000
_cell.length_c   1.000
_cell.angle_alpha   90.00
_cell.angle_beta   90.00
_cell.angle_gamma   90.00
#
_symmetry.space_group_name_H-M   'P 1'
#
loop_
_entity.id
_entity.type
_entity.pdbx_description
1 polymer ?
#
loop_
_entity_poly.entity_id
_entity_poly.type
_entity_poly.pdbx_seq_one_letter_code
_entity_poly.pdbx_strand_id
1 'polypeptide(L)'
;MSKNTIIKIAGLILMLVSFIAFIAKAPAFPIGSENLLPWSVWFLIAVLLNMVVWGIVMKLMTFALSIIWFFALIAAWVPSTAIGTGTVTELDWSDPDAVVEIGESIFNTKGQCRACHTLDTSAPKGRCPDLTDIGVLAATRQSGLDAKQYLIESLYEPSKYLVPGYGSIMPEVWKNPIALTKVEIQAVIAFLQSQGGEIDPEPFDEPIDRADVGTTAEALAPLLSGDLEKGKQVFIDAACISCHVVQGLENPKAGEVNEDFEVVTAPELTDIAALNSMRYIEESILLPNALIVAGYGTVKVKANGITYEGTLVSEDTDKVIVRTKDADGTEQEHTILFSDFDEEPIDEEDIVNLIDNGYFTLTITPMDSDTPISGDIVEETTDTVTLKVGDETVTVSKTEVKKMMTLTDFDGVQTVGEYISGTMDDDEIVLMVDGSEESFDPFDIEEAIIMVASGKKLHDTSPMPVNFPDTLTVVEMANLLAYMSTLTGVSTEEASDTTSENPSEETAE
;
A
#
# COMPACT_ATOMS: atom_id res chain seq x y z
N MET A 1 43.57 -33.06 -46.46
CA MET A 1 43.15 -31.75 -45.93
C MET A 1 44.32 -30.77 -46.08
N SER A 2 44.13 -29.58 -46.67
CA SER A 2 45.25 -28.64 -46.84
C SER A 2 45.71 -28.10 -45.48
N LYS A 3 47.00 -27.74 -45.31
CA LYS A 3 47.50 -27.14 -44.06
C LYS A 3 46.68 -25.92 -43.64
N ASN A 4 46.20 -25.13 -44.60
CA ASN A 4 45.34 -23.97 -44.36
C ASN A 4 43.96 -24.35 -43.83
N THR A 5 43.42 -25.48 -44.24
CA THR A 5 42.13 -25.98 -43.74
C THR A 5 42.25 -26.49 -42.30
N ILE A 6 43.37 -27.11 -41.95
CA ILE A 6 43.61 -27.60 -40.58
C ILE A 6 43.72 -26.42 -39.60
N ILE A 7 44.45 -25.38 -39.96
CA ILE A 7 44.61 -24.17 -39.13
C ILE A 7 43.26 -23.48 -38.89
N LYS A 8 42.43 -23.40 -39.94
CA LYS A 8 41.06 -22.83 -39.88
C LYS A 8 40.16 -23.58 -38.89
N ILE A 9 40.15 -24.91 -38.96
CA ILE A 9 39.32 -25.75 -38.10
C ILE A 9 39.82 -25.70 -36.65
N ALA A 10 41.14 -25.75 -36.44
CA ALA A 10 41.73 -25.66 -35.11
C ALA A 10 41.40 -24.32 -34.42
N GLY A 11 41.45 -23.21 -35.17
CA GLY A 11 41.07 -21.88 -34.65
C GLY A 11 39.61 -21.79 -34.22
N LEU A 12 38.71 -22.42 -34.97
CA LEU A 12 37.28 -22.44 -34.65
C LEU A 12 36.97 -23.30 -33.42
N ILE A 13 37.61 -24.48 -33.32
CA ILE A 13 37.48 -25.35 -32.14
C ILE A 13 38.01 -24.62 -30.89
N LEU A 14 39.17 -23.96 -30.98
CA LEU A 14 39.72 -23.21 -29.86
C LEU A 14 38.77 -22.10 -29.40
N MET A 15 38.14 -21.38 -30.32
CA MET A 15 37.16 -20.33 -30.01
C MET A 15 35.94 -20.92 -29.27
N LEU A 16 35.35 -21.99 -29.79
CA LEU A 16 34.16 -22.62 -29.16
C LEU A 16 34.48 -23.21 -27.79
N VAL A 17 35.60 -23.93 -27.66
CA VAL A 17 36.02 -24.52 -26.38
C VAL A 17 36.31 -23.43 -25.35
N SER A 18 36.99 -22.36 -25.75
CA SER A 18 37.29 -21.26 -24.83
C SER A 18 36.04 -20.50 -24.38
N PHE A 19 35.06 -20.34 -25.28
CA PHE A 19 33.77 -19.72 -24.95
C PHE A 19 32.96 -20.56 -23.96
N ILE A 20 32.82 -21.86 -24.24
CA ILE A 20 32.11 -22.79 -23.38
C ILE A 20 32.80 -22.89 -22.01
N ALA A 21 34.13 -22.99 -21.99
CA ALA A 21 34.89 -23.05 -20.76
C ALA A 21 34.81 -21.76 -19.93
N PHE A 22 34.73 -20.60 -20.60
CA PHE A 22 34.48 -19.31 -19.95
C PHE A 22 33.09 -19.27 -19.28
N ILE A 23 32.03 -19.65 -20.00
CA ILE A 23 30.67 -19.71 -19.45
C ILE A 23 30.56 -20.74 -18.32
N ALA A 24 31.20 -21.90 -18.46
CA ALA A 24 31.19 -22.96 -17.46
C ALA A 24 32.09 -22.68 -16.23
N LYS A 25 32.75 -21.50 -16.16
CA LYS A 25 33.73 -21.14 -15.11
C LYS A 25 34.80 -22.22 -14.91
N ALA A 26 35.22 -22.87 -15.99
CA ALA A 26 36.22 -23.93 -15.93
C ALA A 26 37.59 -23.38 -15.46
N PRO A 27 38.41 -24.19 -14.77
CA PRO A 27 39.75 -23.78 -14.37
C PRO A 27 40.58 -23.40 -15.60
N ALA A 28 41.43 -22.39 -15.45
CA ALA A 28 42.20 -21.82 -16.56
C ALA A 28 43.04 -22.87 -17.30
N PHE A 29 43.14 -22.70 -18.62
CA PHE A 29 43.77 -23.70 -19.48
C PHE A 29 45.29 -23.80 -19.21
N PRO A 30 45.83 -25.00 -18.95
CA PRO A 30 47.23 -25.16 -18.60
C PRO A 30 48.17 -24.98 -19.79
N ILE A 31 49.13 -24.05 -19.67
CA ILE A 31 50.32 -23.98 -20.53
C ILE A 31 51.57 -24.18 -19.66
N GLY A 32 52.10 -25.40 -19.66
CA GLY A 32 53.27 -25.72 -18.83
C GLY A 32 52.97 -25.61 -17.33
N SER A 33 54.02 -25.68 -16.50
CA SER A 33 53.86 -25.87 -15.07
C SER A 33 53.40 -24.63 -14.29
N GLU A 34 53.48 -23.40 -14.84
CA GLU A 34 53.31 -22.20 -14.00
C GLU A 34 52.62 -20.98 -14.67
N ASN A 35 52.07 -21.06 -15.88
CA ASN A 35 51.38 -19.91 -16.50
C ASN A 35 50.00 -20.31 -17.07
N LEU A 36 48.95 -20.14 -16.25
CA LEU A 36 47.56 -20.37 -16.67
C LEU A 36 46.99 -19.08 -17.27
N LEU A 37 46.76 -19.05 -18.59
CA LEU A 37 46.01 -17.96 -19.22
C LEU A 37 44.50 -18.18 -18.99
N PRO A 38 43.74 -17.13 -18.58
CA PRO A 38 42.29 -17.21 -18.48
C PRO A 38 41.62 -17.57 -19.82
N TRP A 39 40.49 -18.28 -19.76
CA TRP A 39 39.72 -18.65 -20.96
C TRP A 39 39.26 -17.45 -21.78
N SER A 40 39.05 -16.29 -21.13
CA SER A 40 38.77 -15.00 -21.78
C SER A 40 39.88 -14.57 -22.73
N VAL A 41 41.14 -14.74 -22.33
CA VAL A 41 42.33 -14.40 -23.15
C VAL A 41 42.44 -15.34 -24.34
N TRP A 42 42.20 -16.64 -24.13
CA TRP A 42 42.21 -17.63 -25.21
C TRP A 42 41.11 -17.41 -26.24
N PHE A 43 39.92 -17.05 -25.77
CA PHE A 43 38.81 -16.70 -26.65
C PHE A 43 39.16 -15.48 -27.52
N LEU A 44 39.75 -14.43 -26.94
CA LEU A 44 40.18 -13.25 -27.70
C LEU A 44 41.24 -13.59 -28.76
N ILE A 45 42.23 -14.41 -28.42
CA ILE A 45 43.25 -14.87 -29.38
C ILE A 45 42.60 -15.65 -30.52
N ALA A 46 41.63 -16.52 -30.21
CA ALA A 46 40.92 -17.30 -31.20
C ALA A 46 40.03 -16.42 -32.11
N VAL A 47 39.37 -15.39 -31.57
CA VAL A 47 38.61 -14.40 -32.35
C VAL A 47 39.52 -13.70 -33.36
N LEU A 48 40.68 -13.20 -32.92
CA LEU A 48 41.65 -12.53 -33.80
C LEU A 48 42.16 -13.47 -34.91
N LEU A 49 42.47 -14.73 -34.56
CA LEU A 49 42.92 -15.73 -35.52
C LEU A 49 41.82 -16.05 -36.55
N ASN A 50 40.57 -16.21 -36.11
CA ASN A 50 39.46 -16.50 -37.02
C ASN A 50 39.15 -15.30 -37.94
N MET A 51 39.26 -14.07 -37.44
CA MET A 51 39.11 -12.82 -38.21
C MET A 51 40.11 -12.68 -39.36
N VAL A 52 41.33 -13.18 -39.20
CA VAL A 52 42.39 -13.11 -40.22
C VAL A 52 42.26 -14.22 -41.26
N VAL A 53 41.93 -15.44 -40.83
CA VAL A 53 42.10 -16.65 -41.64
C VAL A 53 40.84 -17.03 -42.45
N TRP A 54 39.65 -16.55 -42.05
CA TRP A 54 38.38 -16.91 -42.68
C TRP A 54 37.81 -15.86 -43.65
N GLY A 55 36.86 -16.31 -44.49
CA GLY A 55 36.10 -15.45 -45.39
C GLY A 55 34.91 -14.76 -44.70
N ILE A 56 34.24 -13.87 -45.43
CA ILE A 56 33.24 -12.89 -44.92
C ILE A 56 32.19 -13.52 -44.00
N VAL A 57 31.56 -14.63 -44.39
CA VAL A 57 30.49 -15.29 -43.61
C VAL A 57 30.98 -15.73 -42.23
N MET A 58 32.15 -16.35 -42.16
CA MET A 58 32.72 -16.84 -40.90
C MET A 58 33.23 -15.69 -40.02
N LYS A 59 33.66 -14.58 -40.62
CA LYS A 59 34.01 -13.36 -39.88
C LYS A 59 32.80 -12.78 -39.16
N LEU A 60 31.64 -12.74 -39.82
CA LEU A 60 30.39 -12.27 -39.20
C LEU A 60 30.01 -13.14 -37.99
N MET A 61 30.08 -14.47 -38.12
CA MET A 61 29.80 -15.37 -36.99
C MET A 61 30.81 -15.22 -35.84
N THR A 62 32.09 -15.03 -36.16
CA THR A 62 33.15 -14.77 -35.17
C THR A 62 32.90 -13.46 -34.44
N PHE A 63 32.45 -12.42 -35.15
CA PHE A 63 32.12 -11.11 -34.57
C PHE A 63 30.90 -11.19 -33.66
N ALA A 64 29.82 -11.86 -34.09
CA ALA A 64 28.63 -12.05 -33.27
C ALA A 64 28.94 -12.80 -31.96
N LEU A 65 29.71 -13.88 -32.02
CA LEU A 65 30.16 -14.60 -30.81
C LEU A 65 31.07 -13.74 -29.93
N SER A 66 31.89 -12.88 -30.52
CA SER A 66 32.73 -11.94 -29.76
C SER A 66 31.90 -10.91 -29.00
N ILE A 67 30.78 -10.43 -29.58
CA ILE A 67 29.86 -9.51 -28.90
C ILE A 67 29.20 -10.21 -27.72
N ILE A 68 28.66 -11.42 -27.92
CA ILE A 68 28.01 -12.19 -26.86
C ILE A 68 28.99 -12.47 -25.72
N TRP A 69 30.22 -12.87 -26.05
CA TRP A 69 31.28 -13.06 -25.06
C TRP A 69 31.66 -11.77 -24.33
N PHE A 70 31.70 -10.64 -25.02
CA PHE A 70 31.99 -9.34 -24.39
C PHE A 70 30.92 -8.96 -23.38
N PHE A 71 29.63 -9.13 -23.70
CA PHE A 71 28.55 -8.93 -22.74
C PHE A 71 28.66 -9.87 -21.54
N ALA A 72 28.94 -11.15 -21.77
CA ALA A 72 29.14 -12.12 -20.68
C ALA A 72 30.38 -11.78 -19.82
N LEU A 73 31.43 -11.22 -20.42
CA LEU A 73 32.62 -10.75 -19.70
C LEU A 73 32.31 -9.54 -18.82
N ILE A 74 31.61 -8.54 -19.36
CA ILE A 74 31.19 -7.37 -18.59
C ILE A 74 30.25 -7.79 -17.45
N ALA A 75 29.28 -8.67 -17.72
CA ALA A 75 28.39 -9.21 -16.68
C ALA A 75 29.14 -9.94 -15.57
N ALA A 76 30.27 -10.60 -15.87
CA ALA A 76 31.12 -11.25 -14.87
C ALA A 76 32.01 -10.27 -14.07
N TRP A 77 32.18 -9.04 -14.55
CA TRP A 77 32.97 -7.99 -13.89
C TRP A 77 32.11 -7.04 -13.05
N VAL A 78 30.82 -6.95 -13.35
CA VAL A 78 29.85 -6.29 -12.49
C VAL A 78 29.73 -7.15 -11.22
N PRO A 79 30.09 -6.62 -10.03
CA PRO A 79 29.76 -7.27 -8.76
C PRO A 79 28.27 -7.58 -8.80
N SER A 80 27.87 -8.80 -8.44
CA SER A 80 26.47 -9.23 -8.55
C SER A 80 25.55 -8.41 -7.62
N THR A 81 25.16 -7.23 -8.07
CA THR A 81 24.19 -6.34 -7.41
C THR A 81 22.86 -6.33 -8.16
N ALA A 82 22.56 -7.36 -8.95
CA ALA A 82 21.31 -7.43 -9.71
C ALA A 82 20.76 -8.86 -9.76
N ILE A 83 19.48 -8.94 -9.40
CA ILE A 83 18.61 -10.11 -9.28
C ILE A 83 18.77 -10.88 -7.94
N GLY A 84 18.41 -10.22 -6.85
CA GLY A 84 17.95 -10.90 -5.63
C GLY A 84 16.62 -11.61 -5.88
N THR A 85 16.66 -12.74 -6.58
CA THR A 85 15.56 -13.74 -6.62
C THR A 85 15.91 -14.98 -5.79
N GLY A 86 16.99 -14.94 -5.03
CA GLY A 86 17.21 -15.91 -3.96
C GLY A 86 16.33 -15.53 -2.79
N THR A 87 15.23 -16.25 -2.59
CA THR A 87 14.45 -16.15 -1.35
C THR A 87 15.41 -16.41 -0.19
N VAL A 88 15.61 -15.44 0.69
CA VAL A 88 16.47 -15.62 1.87
C VAL A 88 15.75 -16.60 2.79
N THR A 89 16.30 -17.80 2.93
CA THR A 89 15.67 -18.90 3.68
C THR A 89 16.27 -19.09 5.07
N GLU A 90 17.50 -18.61 5.29
CA GLU A 90 18.20 -18.67 6.58
C GLU A 90 19.16 -17.48 6.71
N LEU A 91 19.39 -17.01 7.94
CA LEU A 91 20.36 -15.96 8.26
C LEU A 91 21.49 -16.55 9.10
N ASP A 92 22.73 -16.24 8.73
CA ASP A 92 23.90 -16.63 9.50
C ASP A 92 24.25 -15.56 10.54
N TRP A 93 23.75 -15.75 11.76
CA TRP A 93 24.02 -14.84 12.89
C TRP A 93 25.41 -15.00 13.51
N SER A 94 26.26 -15.90 13.00
CA SER A 94 27.67 -15.91 13.40
C SER A 94 28.45 -14.71 12.88
N ASP A 95 27.90 -14.03 11.85
CA ASP A 95 28.40 -12.77 11.30
C ASP A 95 27.23 -11.75 11.16
N PRO A 96 26.92 -10.98 12.21
CA PRO A 96 25.82 -10.01 12.19
C PRO A 96 25.96 -8.93 11.11
N ASP A 97 27.18 -8.57 10.72
CA ASP A 97 27.42 -7.57 9.68
C ASP A 97 26.97 -8.11 8.31
N ALA A 98 27.15 -9.40 8.03
CA ALA A 98 26.63 -10.04 6.82
C ALA A 98 25.09 -10.05 6.78
N VAL A 99 24.43 -10.21 7.94
CA VAL A 99 22.97 -10.10 8.04
C VAL A 99 22.48 -8.68 7.75
N VAL A 100 23.23 -7.67 8.23
CA VAL A 100 22.97 -6.25 7.94
C VAL A 100 23.07 -5.96 6.44
N GLU A 101 24.09 -6.48 5.74
CA GLU A 101 24.23 -6.31 4.28
C GLU A 101 23.03 -6.92 3.51
N ILE A 102 22.53 -8.08 3.95
CA ILE A 102 21.32 -8.70 3.39
C ILE A 102 20.11 -7.78 3.63
N GLY A 103 19.96 -7.26 4.85
CA GLY A 103 18.90 -6.33 5.22
C GLY A 103 18.92 -5.05 4.40
N GLU A 104 20.10 -4.46 4.19
CA GLU A 104 20.29 -3.29 3.34
C GLU A 104 19.90 -3.58 1.89
N SER A 105 20.30 -4.74 1.36
CA SER A 105 19.89 -5.15 0.02
C SER A 105 18.37 -5.25 -0.10
N ILE A 106 17.69 -5.87 0.86
CA ILE A 106 16.22 -5.98 0.85
C ILE A 106 15.58 -4.60 0.97
N PHE A 107 16.05 -3.76 1.89
CA PHE A 107 15.57 -2.39 2.09
C PHE A 107 15.61 -1.57 0.80
N ASN A 108 16.65 -1.73 -0.01
CA ASN A 108 16.82 -1.02 -1.28
C ASN A 108 16.14 -1.69 -2.48
N THR A 109 15.77 -2.96 -2.38
CA THR A 109 15.25 -3.76 -3.51
C THR A 109 13.86 -4.31 -3.22
N LYS A 110 13.71 -5.55 -2.74
CA LYS A 110 12.41 -6.19 -2.55
C LYS A 110 11.49 -5.39 -1.62
N GLY A 111 12.04 -4.78 -0.57
CA GLY A 111 11.31 -3.94 0.38
C GLY A 111 10.92 -2.56 -0.17
N GLN A 112 11.64 -2.05 -1.19
CA GLN A 112 11.48 -0.69 -1.74
C GLN A 112 11.41 0.43 -0.68
N CYS A 113 11.92 0.18 0.53
CA CYS A 113 11.75 1.08 1.67
C CYS A 113 12.41 2.45 1.40
N ARG A 114 13.52 2.47 0.64
CA ARG A 114 14.22 3.69 0.25
C ARG A 114 13.44 4.59 -0.71
N ALA A 115 12.41 4.09 -1.39
CA ALA A 115 11.54 4.92 -2.21
C ALA A 115 10.72 5.92 -1.37
N CYS A 116 10.49 5.57 -0.10
CA CYS A 116 9.66 6.33 0.83
C CYS A 116 10.50 6.95 1.95
N HIS A 117 11.42 6.18 2.53
CA HIS A 117 12.22 6.57 3.68
C HIS A 117 13.63 7.01 3.30
N THR A 118 14.05 8.15 3.85
CA THR A 118 15.44 8.63 3.77
C THR A 118 16.27 8.10 4.93
N LEU A 119 17.59 8.04 4.72
CA LEU A 119 18.64 7.77 5.72
C LEU A 119 19.69 8.90 5.68
N ASP A 120 19.21 10.11 5.38
CA ASP A 120 20.02 11.31 5.23
C ASP A 120 19.32 12.48 5.92
N THR A 121 19.87 12.91 7.04
CA THR A 121 19.38 14.06 7.84
C THR A 121 19.42 15.39 7.10
N SER A 122 20.10 15.47 5.96
CA SER A 122 20.13 16.66 5.11
C SER A 122 19.04 16.67 4.04
N ALA A 123 18.33 15.55 3.84
CA ALA A 123 17.21 15.47 2.92
C ALA A 123 16.03 16.33 3.43
N PRO A 124 15.27 16.98 2.54
CA PRO A 124 14.03 17.63 2.92
C PRO A 124 13.08 16.65 3.62
N LYS A 125 12.23 17.15 4.53
CA LYS A 125 11.15 16.34 5.10
C LYS A 125 10.31 15.75 3.96
N GLY A 126 10.32 14.43 3.83
CA GLY A 126 9.58 13.69 2.82
C GLY A 126 8.18 13.31 3.29
N ARG A 127 7.50 12.48 2.49
CA ARG A 127 6.17 11.92 2.80
C ARG A 127 6.22 10.87 3.92
N CYS A 128 7.39 10.33 4.24
CA CYS A 128 7.58 9.31 5.26
C CYS A 128 8.67 9.73 6.26
N PRO A 129 8.67 9.17 7.49
CA PRO A 129 9.66 9.47 8.51
C PRO A 129 11.10 9.21 8.04
N ASP A 130 12.02 10.10 8.41
CA ASP A 130 13.46 9.85 8.31
C ASP A 130 13.85 8.71 9.24
N LEU A 131 14.57 7.73 8.71
CA LEU A 131 15.05 6.55 9.43
C LEU A 131 16.51 6.69 9.88
N THR A 132 17.13 7.85 9.67
CA THR A 132 18.45 8.13 10.25
C THR A 132 18.41 7.96 11.77
N ASP A 133 19.39 7.25 12.31
CA ASP A 133 19.50 6.92 13.74
C ASP A 133 18.31 6.12 14.33
N ILE A 134 17.49 5.47 13.48
CA ILE A 134 16.30 4.75 13.95
C ILE A 134 16.63 3.62 14.91
N GLY A 135 17.82 3.02 14.82
CA GLY A 135 18.28 1.98 15.75
C GLY A 135 18.34 2.44 17.21
N VAL A 136 18.50 3.74 17.46
CA VAL A 136 18.43 4.35 18.80
C VAL A 136 17.06 4.96 19.06
N LEU A 137 16.51 5.67 18.07
CA LEU A 137 15.27 6.43 18.24
C LEU A 137 14.05 5.52 18.42
N ALA A 138 14.04 4.31 17.85
CA ALA A 138 12.94 3.36 17.92
C ALA A 138 12.44 3.13 19.37
N ALA A 139 13.34 2.92 20.32
CA ALA A 139 12.99 2.69 21.74
C ALA A 139 12.36 3.92 22.42
N THR A 140 12.40 5.10 21.79
CA THR A 140 11.83 6.35 22.33
C THR A 140 10.50 6.72 21.68
N ARG A 141 10.10 6.02 20.61
CA ARG A 141 8.90 6.34 19.84
C ARG A 141 7.62 6.03 20.61
N GLN A 142 7.59 4.86 21.25
CA GLN A 142 6.40 4.35 21.95
C GLN A 142 6.77 3.90 23.35
N SER A 143 6.05 4.39 24.34
CA SER A 143 6.32 4.07 25.74
C SER A 143 6.04 2.58 25.99
N GLY A 144 7.00 1.88 26.60
CA GLY A 144 6.85 0.48 26.98
C GLY A 144 7.31 -0.54 25.93
N LEU A 145 7.70 -0.10 24.73
CA LEU A 145 8.34 -0.96 23.72
C LEU A 145 9.85 -0.73 23.67
N ASP A 146 10.61 -1.81 23.48
CA ASP A 146 12.02 -1.69 23.09
C ASP A 146 12.18 -1.38 21.59
N ALA A 147 13.41 -1.07 21.16
CA ALA A 147 13.69 -0.70 19.78
C ALA A 147 13.29 -1.79 18.78
N LYS A 148 13.52 -3.06 19.11
CA LYS A 148 13.25 -4.18 18.20
C LYS A 148 11.76 -4.44 18.10
N GLN A 149 11.05 -4.43 19.23
CA GLN A 149 9.60 -4.56 19.29
C GLN A 149 8.92 -3.46 18.49
N TYR A 150 9.37 -2.21 18.62
CA TYR A 150 8.89 -1.10 17.81
C TYR A 150 9.10 -1.34 16.31
N LEU A 151 10.27 -1.81 15.89
CA LEU A 151 10.56 -2.09 14.48
C LEU A 151 9.74 -3.26 13.93
N ILE A 152 9.52 -4.31 14.74
CA ILE A 152 8.62 -5.41 14.39
C ILE A 152 7.20 -4.87 14.20
N GLU A 153 6.67 -4.14 15.17
CA GLU A 153 5.33 -3.55 15.10
C GLU A 153 5.19 -2.63 13.89
N SER A 154 6.19 -1.77 13.63
CA SER A 154 6.18 -0.86 12.47
C SER A 154 6.21 -1.57 11.12
N LEU A 155 6.77 -2.78 11.03
CA LEU A 155 6.84 -3.54 9.77
C LEU A 155 5.59 -4.43 9.57
N TYR A 156 5.01 -4.96 10.65
CA TYR A 156 3.85 -5.84 10.59
C TYR A 156 2.52 -5.11 10.64
N GLU A 157 2.42 -4.04 11.42
CA GLU A 157 1.22 -3.24 11.68
C GLU A 157 1.59 -1.74 11.72
N PRO A 158 2.06 -1.15 10.59
CA PRO A 158 2.54 0.23 10.55
C PRO A 158 1.49 1.27 10.99
N SER A 159 0.20 0.97 10.86
CA SER A 159 -0.89 1.85 11.29
C SER A 159 -1.03 1.96 12.81
N LYS A 160 -0.45 1.04 13.58
CA LYS A 160 -0.59 0.97 15.04
C LYS A 160 0.15 2.09 15.77
N TYR A 161 1.23 2.59 15.18
CA TYR A 161 1.91 3.79 15.66
C TYR A 161 2.38 4.62 14.47
N LEU A 162 1.82 5.81 14.32
CA LEU A 162 2.30 6.78 13.34
C LEU A 162 3.16 7.84 13.99
N VAL A 163 4.30 8.10 13.37
CA VAL A 163 5.17 9.19 13.78
C VAL A 163 4.40 10.51 13.56
N PRO A 164 4.35 11.42 14.56
CA PRO A 164 3.65 12.70 14.43
C PRO A 164 4.06 13.48 13.17
N GLY A 165 3.06 13.91 12.40
CA GLY A 165 3.25 14.65 11.15
C GLY A 165 3.36 13.79 9.89
N TYR A 166 3.11 12.49 9.97
CA TYR A 166 3.07 11.55 8.85
C TYR A 166 1.75 10.78 8.83
N GLY A 167 1.25 10.43 7.65
CA GLY A 167 0.00 9.66 7.48
C GLY A 167 0.23 8.15 7.41
N SER A 168 -0.87 7.39 7.49
CA SER A 168 -0.89 5.91 7.42
C SER A 168 -0.73 5.42 5.97
N ILE A 169 0.47 5.60 5.41
CA ILE A 169 0.78 5.26 4.00
C ILE A 169 1.79 4.12 3.85
N MET A 170 2.37 3.65 4.95
CA MET A 170 3.32 2.54 4.93
C MET A 170 2.52 1.22 4.84
N PRO A 171 2.76 0.38 3.82
CA PRO A 171 2.09 -0.91 3.73
C PRO A 171 2.67 -1.91 4.73
N GLU A 172 1.85 -2.87 5.15
CA GLU A 172 2.30 -4.05 5.89
C GLU A 172 3.27 -4.87 5.01
N VAL A 173 4.55 -4.96 5.41
CA VAL A 173 5.60 -5.42 4.49
C VAL A 173 5.53 -6.92 4.18
N TRP A 174 4.79 -7.68 4.99
CA TRP A 174 4.55 -9.11 4.82
C TRP A 174 3.38 -9.40 3.86
N LYS A 175 2.54 -8.40 3.56
CA LYS A 175 1.46 -8.48 2.56
C LYS A 175 1.97 -8.11 1.16
N ASN A 176 1.22 -8.51 0.14
CA ASN A 176 1.45 -8.04 -1.23
C ASN A 176 1.26 -6.51 -1.31
N PRO A 177 2.05 -5.78 -2.10
CA PRO A 177 2.97 -6.28 -3.14
C PRO A 177 4.40 -6.62 -2.66
N ILE A 178 4.77 -6.28 -1.41
CA ILE A 178 6.15 -6.42 -0.92
C ILE A 178 6.46 -7.88 -0.54
N ALA A 179 5.54 -8.53 0.18
CA ALA A 179 5.57 -9.95 0.52
C ALA A 179 6.92 -10.43 1.09
N LEU A 180 7.45 -9.71 2.09
CA LEU A 180 8.65 -10.14 2.80
C LEU A 180 8.35 -11.37 3.66
N THR A 181 9.25 -12.33 3.61
CA THR A 181 9.29 -13.47 4.52
C THR A 181 9.79 -13.05 5.90
N LYS A 182 9.50 -13.85 6.92
CA LYS A 182 9.95 -13.60 8.30
C LYS A 182 11.46 -13.39 8.37
N VAL A 183 12.20 -14.21 7.61
CA VAL A 183 13.67 -14.18 7.51
C VAL A 183 14.15 -12.88 6.87
N GLU A 184 13.50 -12.43 5.79
CA GLU A 184 13.81 -11.16 5.14
C GLU A 184 13.49 -9.96 6.05
N ILE A 185 12.36 -9.99 6.76
CA ILE A 185 12.00 -8.96 7.74
C ILE A 185 13.03 -8.90 8.86
N GLN A 186 13.51 -10.04 9.35
CA GLN A 186 14.54 -10.10 10.39
C GLN A 186 15.86 -9.47 9.93
N ALA A 187 16.26 -9.68 8.67
CA ALA A 187 17.42 -9.02 8.10
C ALA A 187 17.23 -7.50 7.98
N VAL A 188 16.05 -7.04 7.53
CA VAL A 188 15.72 -5.61 7.47
C VAL A 188 15.76 -4.97 8.86
N ILE A 189 15.23 -5.64 9.88
CA ILE A 189 15.30 -5.16 11.28
C ILE A 189 16.76 -5.01 11.72
N ALA A 190 17.63 -5.99 11.43
CA ALA A 190 19.05 -5.90 11.75
C ALA A 190 19.72 -4.69 11.08
N PHE A 191 19.40 -4.44 9.80
CA PHE A 191 19.87 -3.25 9.10
C PHE A 191 19.36 -1.95 9.73
N LEU A 192 18.09 -1.87 10.11
CA LEU A 192 17.52 -0.69 10.78
C LEU A 192 18.13 -0.48 12.18
N GLN A 193 18.38 -1.54 12.94
CA GLN A 193 19.12 -1.47 14.20
C GLN A 193 20.54 -0.95 14.00
N SER A 194 21.22 -1.34 12.92
CA SER A 194 22.57 -0.84 12.59
C SER A 194 22.63 0.66 12.27
N GLN A 195 21.49 1.32 12.03
CA GLN A 195 21.39 2.77 11.94
C GLN A 195 21.49 3.41 13.34
N GLY A 196 22.65 3.23 13.99
CA GLY A 196 23.01 3.86 15.27
C GLY A 196 22.80 3.02 16.53
N GLY A 197 22.10 1.87 16.46
CA GLY A 197 21.80 0.99 17.59
C GLY A 197 22.64 -0.30 17.65
N GLU A 198 22.35 -1.14 18.65
CA GLU A 198 22.93 -2.48 18.78
C GLU A 198 22.06 -3.51 18.06
N ILE A 199 22.68 -4.40 17.27
CA ILE A 199 21.99 -5.45 16.53
C ILE A 199 21.65 -6.57 17.50
N ASP A 200 20.37 -6.94 17.58
CA ASP A 200 19.91 -8.05 18.40
C ASP A 200 19.60 -9.29 17.52
N PRO A 201 20.45 -10.34 17.58
CA PRO A 201 20.31 -11.53 16.74
C PRO A 201 19.19 -12.49 17.18
N GLU A 202 18.52 -12.24 18.31
CA GLU A 202 17.49 -13.15 18.82
C GLU A 202 16.33 -13.28 17.80
N PRO A 203 15.93 -14.49 17.40
CA PRO A 203 14.74 -14.65 16.57
C PRO A 203 13.49 -14.15 17.30
N PHE A 204 12.61 -13.45 16.60
CA PHE A 204 11.31 -13.04 17.16
C PHE A 204 10.21 -14.03 16.74
N ASP A 205 9.17 -14.14 17.56
CA ASP A 205 7.92 -14.78 17.16
C ASP A 205 7.10 -13.81 16.33
N GLU A 206 6.68 -14.27 15.18
CA GLU A 206 5.98 -13.43 14.22
C GLU A 206 4.56 -13.12 14.74
N PRO A 207 4.14 -11.85 14.76
CA PRO A 207 2.87 -11.44 15.38
C PRO A 207 1.63 -11.74 14.52
N ILE A 208 1.77 -12.63 13.52
CA ILE A 208 0.70 -13.02 12.61
C ILE A 208 0.65 -14.54 12.44
N ASP A 209 -0.54 -15.10 12.24
CA ASP A 209 -0.68 -16.48 11.79
C ASP A 209 -0.61 -16.54 10.26
N ARG A 210 0.57 -16.87 9.72
CA ARG A 210 0.77 -17.06 8.27
C ARG A 210 -0.17 -18.10 7.63
N ALA A 211 -0.80 -19.00 8.40
CA ALA A 211 -1.78 -19.94 7.89
C ALA A 211 -3.17 -19.32 7.72
N ASP A 212 -3.50 -18.32 8.55
CA ASP A 212 -4.74 -17.52 8.50
C ASP A 212 -4.61 -16.28 7.60
N VAL A 213 -3.39 -16.03 7.10
CA VAL A 213 -3.15 -15.29 5.85
C VAL A 213 -3.66 -16.17 4.71
N GLY A 214 -4.98 -16.42 4.69
CA GLY A 214 -5.63 -17.48 3.94
C GLY A 214 -5.05 -17.53 2.56
N THR A 215 -4.37 -18.65 2.24
CA THR A 215 -3.59 -18.90 1.02
C THR A 215 -3.53 -17.64 0.17
N THR A 216 -2.63 -16.69 0.49
CA THR A 216 -2.51 -15.39 -0.20
C THR A 216 -3.01 -15.56 -1.61
N ALA A 217 -4.26 -15.14 -1.87
CA ALA A 217 -5.04 -15.61 -3.02
C ALA A 217 -4.10 -15.63 -4.20
N GLU A 218 -3.62 -16.83 -4.59
CA GLU A 218 -2.41 -17.01 -5.38
C GLU A 218 -2.53 -16.11 -6.59
N ALA A 219 -1.87 -14.94 -6.52
CA ALA A 219 -2.31 -13.67 -7.13
C ALA A 219 -3.49 -13.92 -8.05
N LEU A 220 -4.71 -14.05 -7.48
CA LEU A 220 -5.86 -14.67 -8.17
C LEU A 220 -5.84 -14.12 -9.58
N ALA A 221 -5.44 -14.96 -10.55
CA ALA A 221 -5.15 -14.45 -11.87
C ALA A 221 -6.40 -13.69 -12.30
N PRO A 222 -6.28 -12.45 -12.79
CA PRO A 222 -7.44 -11.63 -13.09
C PRO A 222 -8.49 -12.49 -13.79
N LEU A 223 -9.69 -12.58 -13.20
CA LEU A 223 -10.73 -13.49 -13.68
C LEU A 223 -11.01 -13.28 -15.17
N LEU A 224 -10.73 -12.06 -15.65
CA LEU A 224 -10.60 -11.70 -17.04
C LEU A 224 -9.22 -11.10 -17.31
N SER A 225 -8.58 -11.51 -18.40
CA SER A 225 -7.46 -10.76 -18.99
C SER A 225 -7.99 -9.47 -19.61
N GLY A 226 -7.64 -8.33 -19.03
CA GLY A 226 -8.00 -7.01 -19.56
C GLY A 226 -7.20 -6.60 -20.80
N ASP A 227 -7.75 -5.65 -21.55
CA ASP A 227 -7.17 -5.00 -22.73
C ASP A 227 -6.61 -3.62 -22.32
N LEU A 228 -5.29 -3.43 -22.50
CA LEU A 228 -4.59 -2.24 -22.02
C LEU A 228 -5.08 -0.94 -22.67
N GLU A 229 -5.33 -0.97 -23.99
CA GLU A 229 -5.77 0.23 -24.72
C GLU A 229 -7.19 0.61 -24.34
N LYS A 230 -8.06 -0.39 -24.15
CA LYS A 230 -9.41 -0.14 -23.62
C LYS A 230 -9.36 0.33 -22.17
N GLY A 231 -8.43 -0.18 -21.36
CA GLY A 231 -8.25 0.25 -19.98
C GLY A 231 -7.85 1.72 -19.88
N LYS A 232 -6.93 2.13 -20.74
CA LYS A 232 -6.56 3.55 -20.90
C LYS A 232 -7.75 4.40 -21.33
N GLN A 233 -8.60 3.89 -22.23
CA GLN A 233 -9.81 4.59 -22.63
C GLN A 233 -10.82 4.69 -21.47
N VAL A 234 -11.01 3.64 -20.68
CA VAL A 234 -11.86 3.66 -19.47
C VAL A 234 -11.33 4.70 -18.47
N PHE A 235 -10.01 4.78 -18.26
CA PHE A 235 -9.40 5.79 -17.38
C PHE A 235 -9.73 7.24 -17.82
N ILE A 236 -9.90 7.46 -19.12
CA ILE A 236 -10.27 8.76 -19.69
C ILE A 236 -11.79 8.98 -19.61
N ASP A 237 -12.58 8.01 -20.07
CA ASP A 237 -14.04 8.11 -20.20
C ASP A 237 -14.74 8.14 -18.85
N ALA A 238 -14.23 7.40 -17.86
CA ALA A 238 -14.66 7.45 -16.47
C ALA A 238 -14.14 8.69 -15.72
N ALA A 239 -13.49 9.62 -16.44
CA ALA A 239 -12.97 10.89 -15.96
C ALA A 239 -11.91 10.81 -14.85
N CYS A 240 -11.29 9.64 -14.60
CA CYS A 240 -10.19 9.47 -13.64
C CYS A 240 -9.04 10.44 -13.94
N ILE A 241 -8.76 10.64 -15.23
CA ILE A 241 -7.74 11.58 -15.72
C ILE A 241 -7.99 13.03 -15.30
N SER A 242 -9.21 13.43 -14.97
CA SER A 242 -9.52 14.82 -14.59
C SER A 242 -8.88 15.22 -13.26
N CYS A 243 -8.65 14.24 -12.38
CA CYS A 243 -8.07 14.45 -11.06
C CYS A 243 -6.69 13.79 -10.94
N HIS A 244 -6.52 12.59 -11.50
CA HIS A 244 -5.27 11.82 -11.39
C HIS A 244 -4.32 12.09 -12.56
N VAL A 245 -3.09 12.45 -12.23
CA VAL A 245 -2.01 12.64 -13.20
C VAL A 245 -1.32 11.29 -13.48
N VAL A 246 -1.08 11.01 -14.76
CA VAL A 246 -0.26 9.89 -15.24
C VAL A 246 0.71 10.42 -16.28
N GLN A 247 2.00 10.16 -16.10
CA GLN A 247 3.03 10.60 -17.04
C GLN A 247 2.79 10.03 -18.44
N GLY A 248 2.92 10.88 -19.47
CA GLY A 248 2.70 10.47 -20.87
C GLY A 248 1.23 10.47 -21.31
N LEU A 249 0.29 10.81 -20.43
CA LEU A 249 -1.10 11.12 -20.75
C LEU A 249 -1.33 12.62 -20.65
N GLU A 250 -1.89 13.22 -21.69
CA GLU A 250 -2.32 14.61 -21.65
C GLU A 250 -3.54 14.74 -20.75
N ASN A 251 -3.30 15.17 -19.51
CA ASN A 251 -4.35 15.50 -18.57
C ASN A 251 -4.92 16.88 -18.97
N PRO A 252 -6.27 17.05 -19.09
CA PRO A 252 -6.87 18.37 -19.11
C PRO A 252 -6.60 19.04 -17.76
N LYS A 253 -5.46 19.74 -17.65
CA LYS A 253 -4.93 20.38 -16.42
C LYS A 253 -5.90 20.40 -15.25
N ALA A 254 -5.63 19.60 -14.23
CA ALA A 254 -6.20 19.82 -12.89
C ALA A 254 -5.93 21.29 -12.49
N GLY A 255 -6.96 22.12 -12.54
CA GLY A 255 -6.88 23.55 -12.23
C GLY A 255 -6.65 24.48 -13.43
N GLU A 256 -7.71 24.80 -14.17
CA GLU A 256 -7.96 26.23 -14.41
C GLU A 256 -8.63 26.78 -13.16
N VAL A 257 -7.86 27.56 -12.39
CA VAL A 257 -8.32 28.33 -11.24
C VAL A 257 -9.40 29.32 -11.67
N ASN A 258 -10.64 29.05 -11.31
CA ASN A 258 -11.68 30.05 -11.08
C ASN A 258 -11.81 30.24 -9.57
N GLU A 259 -12.10 31.47 -9.13
CA GLU A 259 -12.13 31.89 -7.72
C GLU A 259 -13.17 31.12 -6.86
N ASP A 260 -14.00 30.28 -7.48
CA ASP A 260 -15.08 29.52 -6.86
C ASP A 260 -14.86 27.99 -6.86
N PHE A 261 -13.73 27.47 -7.38
CA PHE A 261 -13.47 26.02 -7.41
C PHE A 261 -12.14 25.69 -6.74
N GLU A 262 -12.22 25.08 -5.56
CA GLU A 262 -11.05 24.56 -4.87
C GLU A 262 -10.49 23.38 -5.66
N VAL A 263 -9.20 23.46 -6.00
CA VAL A 263 -8.52 22.42 -6.77
C VAL A 263 -8.46 21.16 -5.91
N VAL A 264 -9.33 20.20 -6.20
CA VAL A 264 -9.22 18.83 -5.70
C VAL A 264 -8.01 18.21 -6.40
N THR A 265 -6.83 18.35 -5.81
CA THR A 265 -5.68 17.55 -6.20
C THR A 265 -5.99 16.10 -5.85
N ALA A 266 -5.64 15.13 -6.69
CA ALA A 266 -5.65 13.71 -6.34
C ALA A 266 -4.22 13.15 -6.44
N PRO A 267 -3.93 11.97 -5.84
CA PRO A 267 -2.61 11.35 -5.96
C PRO A 267 -2.18 11.12 -7.40
N GLU A 268 -0.90 11.33 -7.71
CA GLU A 268 -0.33 10.93 -9.00
C GLU A 268 -0.27 9.40 -9.10
N LEU A 269 -0.65 8.85 -10.25
CA LEU A 269 -0.76 7.41 -10.46
C LEU A 269 0.33 6.80 -11.37
N THR A 270 1.32 7.59 -11.82
CA THR A 270 2.38 7.12 -12.74
C THR A 270 3.10 5.85 -12.28
N ASP A 271 3.28 5.69 -10.97
CA ASP A 271 4.02 4.58 -10.35
C ASP A 271 3.12 3.68 -9.49
N ILE A 272 1.79 3.79 -9.64
CA ILE A 272 0.84 3.19 -8.68
C ILE A 272 1.00 1.66 -8.58
N ALA A 273 1.26 0.98 -9.70
CA ALA A 273 1.43 -0.47 -9.73
C ALA A 273 2.83 -0.93 -9.29
N ALA A 274 3.82 -0.02 -9.23
CA ALA A 274 5.11 -0.33 -8.61
C ALA A 274 5.01 -0.32 -7.08
N LEU A 275 4.13 0.52 -6.52
CA LEU A 275 4.03 0.77 -5.09
C LEU A 275 2.88 0.01 -4.42
N ASN A 276 1.85 -0.38 -5.16
CA ASN A 276 0.63 -0.99 -4.62
C ASN A 276 0.23 -2.26 -5.35
N SER A 277 -0.48 -3.13 -4.64
CA SER A 277 -1.04 -4.35 -5.25
C SER A 277 -2.24 -4.03 -6.13
N MET A 278 -2.52 -4.90 -7.12
CA MET A 278 -3.73 -4.74 -7.94
C MET A 278 -5.01 -4.76 -7.11
N ARG A 279 -5.03 -5.51 -6.00
CA ARG A 279 -6.18 -5.54 -5.10
C ARG A 279 -6.38 -4.21 -4.38
N TYR A 280 -5.30 -3.58 -3.91
CA TYR A 280 -5.35 -2.23 -3.35
C TYR A 280 -5.95 -1.24 -4.35
N ILE A 281 -5.50 -1.31 -5.61
CA ILE A 281 -5.98 -0.41 -6.68
C ILE A 281 -7.48 -0.65 -6.96
N GLU A 282 -7.89 -1.91 -7.07
CA GLU A 282 -9.29 -2.30 -7.27
C GLU A 282 -10.18 -1.85 -6.11
N GLU A 283 -9.75 -2.08 -4.88
CA GLU A 283 -10.44 -1.65 -3.67
C GLU A 283 -10.55 -0.13 -3.59
N SER A 284 -9.48 0.60 -3.92
CA SER A 284 -9.51 2.08 -3.96
C SER A 284 -10.51 2.64 -4.98
N ILE A 285 -10.80 1.90 -6.06
CA ILE A 285 -11.77 2.32 -7.06
C ILE A 285 -13.20 1.95 -6.63
N LEU A 286 -13.38 0.77 -6.04
CA LEU A 286 -14.69 0.27 -5.65
C LEU A 286 -15.18 0.88 -4.33
N LEU A 287 -14.26 1.17 -3.41
CA LEU A 287 -14.49 1.63 -2.05
C LEU A 287 -13.54 2.81 -1.73
N PRO A 288 -13.69 3.97 -2.39
CA PRO A 288 -12.73 5.07 -2.26
C PRO A 288 -12.66 5.71 -0.86
N ASN A 289 -13.66 5.47 0.01
CA ASN A 289 -13.66 5.91 1.40
C ASN A 289 -13.05 4.87 2.35
N ALA A 290 -12.73 3.65 1.90
CA ALA A 290 -12.15 2.62 2.78
C ALA A 290 -10.73 2.95 3.23
N LEU A 291 -9.98 3.69 2.40
CA LEU A 291 -8.67 4.22 2.76
C LEU A 291 -8.41 5.52 2.01
N ILE A 292 -8.30 6.62 2.76
CA ILE A 292 -8.02 7.93 2.19
C ILE A 292 -6.55 8.29 2.39
N VAL A 293 -5.85 8.56 1.30
CA VAL A 293 -4.46 9.01 1.36
C VAL A 293 -4.40 10.41 1.98
N ALA A 294 -3.56 10.54 3.01
CA ALA A 294 -3.27 11.81 3.66
C ALA A 294 -2.98 12.94 2.64
N GLY A 295 -3.64 14.08 2.82
CA GLY A 295 -3.58 15.25 1.95
C GLY A 295 -4.67 15.33 0.88
N TYR A 296 -5.50 14.30 0.72
CA TYR A 296 -6.47 14.20 -0.38
C TYR A 296 -7.93 14.00 0.05
N GLY A 297 -8.19 13.82 1.34
CA GLY A 297 -9.55 13.69 1.90
C GLY A 297 -10.09 14.98 2.50
N THR A 298 -11.42 15.05 2.58
CA THR A 298 -12.11 16.01 3.46
C THR A 298 -12.55 15.31 4.75
N VAL A 299 -12.22 15.91 5.89
CA VAL A 299 -12.62 15.43 7.21
C VAL A 299 -13.56 16.43 7.83
N LYS A 300 -14.67 15.92 8.34
CA LYS A 300 -15.58 16.62 9.23
C LYS A 300 -15.59 15.92 10.58
N VAL A 301 -15.27 16.64 11.64
CA VAL A 301 -15.25 16.11 13.00
C VAL A 301 -15.90 17.10 13.93
N LYS A 302 -16.76 16.60 14.83
CA LYS A 302 -17.26 17.38 15.95
C LYS A 302 -16.55 16.92 17.23
N ALA A 303 -15.84 17.82 17.87
CA ALA A 303 -15.10 17.53 19.09
C ALA A 303 -15.25 18.66 20.10
N ASN A 304 -15.60 18.32 21.34
CA ASN A 304 -15.91 19.27 22.41
C ASN A 304 -16.92 20.36 21.99
N GLY A 305 -17.92 19.99 21.19
CA GLY A 305 -18.93 20.91 20.65
C GLY A 305 -18.45 21.82 19.52
N ILE A 306 -17.21 21.67 19.04
CA ILE A 306 -16.64 22.43 17.92
C ILE A 306 -16.62 21.54 16.68
N THR A 307 -17.15 22.04 15.56
CA THR A 307 -17.04 21.36 14.26
C THR A 307 -15.80 21.84 13.51
N TYR A 308 -14.95 20.90 13.15
CA TYR A 308 -13.79 21.07 12.28
C TYR A 308 -14.13 20.46 10.92
N GLU A 309 -14.00 21.23 9.85
CA GLU A 309 -14.24 20.78 8.47
C GLU A 309 -13.10 21.28 7.59
N GLY A 310 -12.36 20.35 6.97
CA GLY A 310 -11.15 20.69 6.24
C GLY A 310 -10.44 19.49 5.60
N THR A 311 -9.19 19.68 5.20
CA THR A 311 -8.39 18.63 4.54
C THR A 311 -7.75 17.70 5.58
N LEU A 312 -7.80 16.39 5.33
CA LEU A 312 -7.07 15.39 6.11
C LEU A 312 -5.56 15.58 5.94
N VAL A 313 -4.83 15.94 7.00
CA VAL A 313 -3.36 16.04 6.96
C VAL A 313 -2.71 14.72 7.36
N SER A 314 -3.21 14.10 8.43
CA SER A 314 -2.80 12.79 8.90
C SER A 314 -3.83 12.26 9.89
N GLU A 315 -3.91 10.95 10.01
CA GLU A 315 -4.75 10.22 10.96
C GLU A 315 -3.95 9.05 11.50
N ASP A 316 -4.01 8.84 12.81
CA ASP A 316 -3.49 7.66 13.51
C ASP A 316 -4.54 7.07 14.45
N THR A 317 -4.13 6.11 15.30
CA THR A 317 -5.05 5.40 16.18
C THR A 317 -5.64 6.25 17.31
N ASP A 318 -5.06 7.40 17.63
CA ASP A 318 -5.48 8.23 18.78
C ASP A 318 -5.94 9.63 18.40
N LYS A 319 -5.59 10.13 17.20
CA LYS A 319 -5.93 11.47 16.76
C LYS A 319 -6.02 11.62 15.25
N VAL A 320 -6.69 12.68 14.85
CA VAL A 320 -6.69 13.20 13.48
C VAL A 320 -6.10 14.61 13.45
N ILE A 321 -5.39 14.94 12.38
CA ILE A 321 -4.94 16.30 12.08
C ILE A 321 -5.72 16.82 10.88
N VAL A 322 -6.53 17.84 11.12
CA VAL A 322 -7.39 18.48 10.10
C VAL A 322 -6.85 19.88 9.81
N ARG A 323 -6.65 20.18 8.52
CA ARG A 323 -6.31 21.54 8.08
C ARG A 323 -7.56 22.27 7.65
N THR A 324 -7.92 23.32 8.39
CA THR A 324 -9.04 24.20 8.09
C THR A 324 -8.53 25.50 7.44
N LYS A 325 -9.41 26.20 6.74
CA LYS A 325 -9.15 27.54 6.20
C LYS A 325 -10.03 28.55 6.92
N ASP A 326 -9.41 29.56 7.51
CA ASP A 326 -10.11 30.69 8.11
C ASP A 326 -10.75 31.59 7.04
N ALA A 327 -11.66 32.47 7.48
CA ALA A 327 -12.34 33.44 6.61
C ALA A 327 -11.40 34.41 5.87
N ASP A 328 -10.14 34.53 6.31
CA ASP A 328 -9.11 35.34 5.65
C ASP A 328 -8.20 34.52 4.70
N GLY A 329 -8.47 33.22 4.55
CA GLY A 329 -7.71 32.29 3.72
C GLY A 329 -6.46 31.71 4.40
N THR A 330 -6.24 31.99 5.69
CA THR A 330 -5.13 31.39 6.46
C THR A 330 -5.45 29.94 6.76
N GLU A 331 -4.50 29.04 6.46
CA GLU A 331 -4.61 27.62 6.81
C GLU A 331 -4.16 27.39 8.26
N GLN A 332 -4.96 26.68 9.04
CA GLN A 332 -4.62 26.25 10.40
C GLN A 332 -4.75 24.73 10.52
N GLU A 333 -3.80 24.09 11.20
CA GLU A 333 -3.85 22.66 11.51
C GLU A 333 -4.35 22.45 12.93
N HIS A 334 -5.35 21.57 13.08
CA HIS A 334 -5.95 21.19 14.35
C HIS A 334 -5.68 19.72 14.62
N THR A 335 -5.02 19.42 15.74
CA THR A 335 -4.88 18.06 16.25
C THR A 335 -6.06 17.76 17.17
N ILE A 336 -6.84 16.74 16.83
CA ILE A 336 -8.07 16.37 17.54
C ILE A 336 -7.93 14.91 17.98
N LEU A 337 -7.95 14.67 19.29
CA LEU A 337 -7.90 13.31 19.83
C LEU A 337 -9.24 12.61 19.62
N PHE A 338 -9.25 11.32 19.32
CA PHE A 338 -10.47 10.52 19.18
C PHE A 338 -11.27 10.50 20.50
N SER A 339 -10.58 10.61 21.63
CA SER A 339 -11.21 10.77 22.95
C SER A 339 -12.08 12.02 23.07
N ASP A 340 -11.79 13.05 22.28
CA ASP A 340 -12.43 14.37 22.35
C ASP A 340 -13.63 14.49 21.41
N PHE A 341 -13.86 13.48 20.56
CA PHE A 341 -14.99 13.47 19.64
C PHE A 341 -16.30 13.42 20.41
N ASP A 342 -17.29 14.17 19.92
CA ASP A 342 -18.65 14.15 20.43
C ASP A 342 -19.33 12.83 20.01
N GLU A 343 -20.19 12.28 20.86
CA GLU A 343 -21.05 11.17 20.47
C GLU A 343 -22.16 11.67 19.53
N GLU A 344 -22.39 10.92 18.46
CA GLU A 344 -23.48 11.13 17.52
C GLU A 344 -24.55 10.05 17.71
N PRO A 345 -25.84 10.40 17.64
CA PRO A 345 -26.91 9.42 17.70
C PRO A 345 -26.91 8.53 16.45
N ILE A 346 -27.26 7.25 16.63
CA ILE A 346 -27.35 6.24 15.58
C ILE A 346 -28.79 5.73 15.57
N ASP A 347 -29.45 5.84 14.43
CA ASP A 347 -30.82 5.34 14.25
C ASP A 347 -30.85 3.86 13.83
N GLU A 348 -32.06 3.30 13.70
CA GLU A 348 -32.26 1.89 13.38
C GLU A 348 -31.82 1.52 11.96
N GLU A 349 -31.70 2.49 11.06
CA GLU A 349 -31.23 2.28 9.70
C GLU A 349 -29.69 2.32 9.62
N ASP A 350 -29.04 3.12 10.47
CA ASP A 350 -27.59 3.34 10.50
C ASP A 350 -26.82 2.40 11.44
N ILE A 351 -27.51 1.66 12.32
CA ILE A 351 -26.85 0.68 13.22
C ILE A 351 -26.22 -0.51 12.47
N VAL A 352 -26.39 -0.60 11.14
CA VAL A 352 -25.72 -1.60 10.30
C VAL A 352 -24.49 -1.02 9.61
N ASN A 353 -23.45 -1.82 9.47
CA ASN A 353 -22.18 -1.43 8.84
C ASN A 353 -21.54 -0.22 9.55
N LEU A 354 -21.55 -0.23 10.88
CA LEU A 354 -20.99 0.81 11.74
C LEU A 354 -19.55 1.17 11.34
N ILE A 355 -18.71 0.16 11.09
CA ILE A 355 -17.30 0.37 10.71
C ILE A 355 -17.21 1.06 9.35
N ASP A 356 -17.96 0.58 8.35
CA ASP A 356 -17.98 1.19 7.00
C ASP A 356 -18.58 2.61 7.03
N ASN A 357 -19.47 2.86 7.99
CA ASN A 357 -20.03 4.16 8.28
C ASN A 357 -19.08 5.03 9.13
N GLY A 358 -17.83 4.62 9.40
CA GLY A 358 -16.82 5.42 10.09
C GLY A 358 -16.95 5.51 11.61
N TYR A 359 -17.82 4.69 12.23
CA TYR A 359 -17.90 4.60 13.69
C TYR A 359 -16.75 3.76 14.24
N PHE A 360 -16.07 4.29 15.25
CA PHE A 360 -14.99 3.58 15.95
C PHE A 360 -15.34 3.27 17.41
N THR A 361 -16.40 3.87 17.95
CA THR A 361 -16.98 3.52 19.25
C THR A 361 -18.48 3.32 19.13
N LEU A 362 -19.04 2.53 20.04
CA LEU A 362 -20.46 2.33 20.16
C LEU A 362 -20.87 2.34 21.63
N THR A 363 -21.94 3.07 21.92
CA THR A 363 -22.68 3.08 23.17
C THR A 363 -24.08 2.55 22.87
N ILE A 364 -24.44 1.40 23.45
CA ILE A 364 -25.71 0.72 23.19
C ILE A 364 -26.33 0.18 24.47
N THR A 365 -27.66 0.17 24.54
CA THR A 365 -28.38 -0.37 25.70
C THR A 365 -29.10 -1.66 25.32
N PRO A 366 -28.64 -2.83 25.78
CA PRO A 366 -29.30 -4.11 25.51
C PRO A 366 -30.73 -4.14 26.04
N MET A 367 -31.62 -4.85 25.38
CA MET A 367 -33.03 -4.94 25.78
C MET A 367 -33.24 -5.59 27.16
N ASP A 368 -32.31 -6.44 27.61
CA ASP A 368 -32.33 -7.12 28.90
C ASP A 368 -31.60 -6.36 30.03
N SER A 369 -31.10 -5.16 29.75
CA SER A 369 -30.32 -4.33 30.68
C SER A 369 -30.78 -2.86 30.65
N ASP A 370 -30.75 -2.20 31.81
CA ASP A 370 -30.93 -0.74 31.90
C ASP A 370 -29.60 0.03 31.85
N THR A 371 -28.48 -0.70 31.77
CA THR A 371 -27.14 -0.10 31.76
C THR A 371 -26.58 -0.10 30.33
N PRO A 372 -26.22 1.06 29.76
CA PRO A 372 -25.53 1.15 28.49
C PRO A 372 -24.15 0.48 28.55
N ILE A 373 -23.78 -0.17 27.46
CA ILE A 373 -22.45 -0.72 27.21
C ILE A 373 -21.77 0.22 26.21
N SER A 374 -20.62 0.76 26.58
CA SER A 374 -19.82 1.66 25.74
C SER A 374 -18.41 1.12 25.57
N GLY A 375 -17.91 1.09 24.33
CA GLY A 375 -16.57 0.60 24.02
C GLY A 375 -16.15 0.82 22.57
N ASP A 376 -14.90 0.46 22.28
CA ASP A 376 -14.32 0.56 20.93
C ASP A 376 -14.82 -0.60 20.06
N ILE A 377 -15.20 -0.33 18.81
CA ILE A 377 -15.66 -1.38 17.89
C ILE A 377 -14.43 -2.17 17.40
N VAL A 378 -14.45 -3.49 17.61
CA VAL A 378 -13.36 -4.38 17.20
C VAL A 378 -13.75 -5.21 15.98
N GLU A 379 -14.99 -5.70 15.97
CA GLU A 379 -15.50 -6.56 14.90
C GLU A 379 -17.01 -6.34 14.75
N GLU A 380 -17.51 -6.41 13.53
CA GLU A 380 -18.92 -6.28 13.21
C GLU A 380 -19.38 -7.42 12.31
N THR A 381 -20.56 -7.97 12.59
CA THR A 381 -21.30 -8.87 11.70
C THR A 381 -22.64 -8.24 11.32
N THR A 382 -23.45 -8.92 10.50
CA THR A 382 -24.78 -8.43 10.14
C THR A 382 -25.68 -8.19 11.37
N ASP A 383 -25.59 -9.04 12.40
CA ASP A 383 -26.52 -9.03 13.53
C ASP A 383 -25.88 -8.59 14.86
N THR A 384 -24.55 -8.64 14.96
CA THR A 384 -23.83 -8.39 16.21
C THR A 384 -22.64 -7.45 16.01
N VAL A 385 -22.20 -6.85 17.11
CA VAL A 385 -20.97 -6.06 17.17
C VAL A 385 -20.18 -6.42 18.42
N THR A 386 -18.87 -6.54 18.29
CA THR A 386 -17.94 -6.83 19.38
C THR A 386 -17.24 -5.55 19.80
N LEU A 387 -17.44 -5.18 21.07
CA LEU A 387 -16.89 -3.98 21.68
C LEU A 387 -15.76 -4.33 22.64
N LYS A 388 -14.69 -3.55 22.63
CA LYS A 388 -13.65 -3.57 23.66
C LYS A 388 -14.03 -2.59 24.77
N VAL A 389 -14.31 -3.11 25.95
CA VAL A 389 -14.68 -2.34 27.14
C VAL A 389 -13.55 -2.49 28.16
N GLY A 390 -12.64 -1.52 28.17
CA GLY A 390 -11.39 -1.63 28.94
C GLY A 390 -10.48 -2.74 28.38
N ASP A 391 -10.21 -3.76 29.19
CA ASP A 391 -9.36 -4.91 28.79
C ASP A 391 -10.17 -6.14 28.33
N GLU A 392 -11.50 -6.09 28.39
CA GLU A 392 -12.39 -7.18 28.02
C GLU A 392 -13.13 -6.90 26.71
N THR A 393 -13.50 -7.95 25.98
CA THR A 393 -14.33 -7.87 24.77
C THR A 393 -15.73 -8.38 25.06
N VAL A 394 -16.75 -7.63 24.65
CA VAL A 394 -18.17 -7.94 24.85
C VAL A 394 -18.87 -7.90 23.50
N THR A 395 -19.57 -8.98 23.15
CA THR A 395 -20.40 -9.02 21.94
C THR A 395 -21.85 -8.68 22.28
N VAL A 396 -22.43 -7.74 21.55
CA VAL A 396 -23.79 -7.25 21.74
C VAL A 396 -24.61 -7.42 20.46
N SER A 397 -25.92 -7.65 20.63
CA SER A 397 -26.89 -7.75 19.54
C SER A 397 -27.25 -6.36 19.02
N LYS A 398 -27.37 -6.20 17.70
CA LYS A 398 -27.85 -4.96 17.07
C LYS A 398 -29.36 -4.86 17.00
N THR A 399 -30.07 -5.99 17.14
CA THR A 399 -31.53 -6.06 17.01
C THR A 399 -32.26 -6.11 18.35
N GLU A 400 -31.59 -6.54 19.42
CA GLU A 400 -32.16 -6.67 20.77
C GLU A 400 -31.73 -5.49 21.65
N VAL A 401 -32.09 -4.28 21.22
CA VAL A 401 -31.61 -3.02 21.78
C VAL A 401 -32.77 -2.13 22.17
N LYS A 402 -32.60 -1.36 23.24
CA LYS A 402 -33.59 -0.36 23.64
C LYS A 402 -33.56 0.80 22.65
N LYS A 403 -34.75 1.25 22.24
CA LYS A 403 -34.91 2.47 21.45
C LYS A 403 -35.01 3.62 22.42
N MET A 404 -34.17 4.63 22.26
CA MET A 404 -34.23 5.88 23.01
C MET A 404 -34.79 6.96 22.08
N MET A 405 -35.57 7.88 22.63
CA MET A 405 -36.08 9.02 21.89
C MET A 405 -35.68 10.30 22.60
N THR A 406 -35.14 11.24 21.82
CA THR A 406 -34.90 12.61 22.25
C THR A 406 -35.99 13.49 21.66
N LEU A 407 -36.74 14.16 22.52
CA LEU A 407 -37.72 15.17 22.17
C LEU A 407 -37.14 16.56 22.48
N THR A 408 -37.14 17.45 21.49
CA THR A 408 -36.78 18.85 21.66
C THR A 408 -38.03 19.70 21.52
N ASP A 409 -38.36 20.47 22.55
CA ASP A 409 -39.47 21.43 22.49
C ASP A 409 -39.07 22.73 21.76
N PHE A 410 -40.05 23.61 21.49
CA PHE A 410 -39.81 24.90 20.84
C PHE A 410 -38.97 25.90 21.67
N ASP A 411 -38.76 25.63 22.96
CA ASP A 411 -37.89 26.39 23.84
C ASP A 411 -36.45 25.82 23.86
N GLY A 412 -36.20 24.72 23.11
CA GLY A 412 -34.92 24.02 23.01
C GLY A 412 -34.61 23.09 24.20
N VAL A 413 -35.60 22.77 25.05
CA VAL A 413 -35.44 21.82 26.15
C VAL A 413 -35.52 20.41 25.60
N GLN A 414 -34.51 19.60 25.91
CA GLN A 414 -34.44 18.20 25.50
C GLN A 414 -34.93 17.27 26.62
N THR A 415 -35.83 16.37 26.26
CA THR A 415 -36.26 15.24 27.09
C THR A 415 -35.83 13.94 26.43
N VAL A 416 -35.12 13.09 27.17
CA VAL A 416 -34.61 11.81 26.67
C VAL A 416 -35.25 10.68 27.48
N GLY A 417 -35.79 9.68 26.79
CA GLY A 417 -36.40 8.51 27.44
C GLY A 417 -36.41 7.28 26.54
N GLU A 418 -36.72 6.12 27.13
CA GLU A 418 -36.94 4.89 26.35
C GLU A 418 -38.23 5.05 25.54
N TYR A 419 -38.14 4.80 24.23
CA TYR A 419 -39.25 4.89 23.30
C TYR A 419 -40.23 3.73 23.51
N ILE A 420 -41.50 4.06 23.77
CA ILE A 420 -42.57 3.06 23.91
C ILE A 420 -43.47 3.05 22.66
N SER A 421 -44.02 4.21 22.29
CA SER A 421 -44.95 4.32 21.16
C SER A 421 -45.19 5.77 20.73
N GLY A 422 -45.80 5.93 19.55
CA GLY A 422 -46.21 7.22 19.00
C GLY A 422 -45.15 7.82 18.07
N THR A 423 -45.57 8.80 17.29
CA THR A 423 -44.76 9.55 16.32
C THR A 423 -45.23 10.99 16.27
N MET A 424 -44.56 11.84 15.50
CA MET A 424 -44.99 13.24 15.29
C MET A 424 -46.36 13.38 14.60
N ASP A 425 -46.85 12.31 13.97
CA ASP A 425 -48.16 12.29 13.29
C ASP A 425 -49.30 11.75 14.17
N ASP A 426 -48.98 11.24 15.36
CA ASP A 426 -49.94 10.65 16.30
C ASP A 426 -50.47 11.69 17.30
N ASP A 427 -51.50 11.33 18.08
CA ASP A 427 -52.09 12.21 19.10
C ASP A 427 -51.18 12.35 20.35
N GLU A 428 -50.30 11.37 20.61
CA GLU A 428 -49.38 11.37 21.74
C GLU A 428 -48.10 10.56 21.43
N ILE A 429 -46.97 11.00 21.99
CA ILE A 429 -45.72 10.23 22.07
C ILE A 429 -45.56 9.76 23.52
N VAL A 430 -45.24 8.49 23.72
CA VAL A 430 -45.08 7.90 25.06
C VAL A 430 -43.64 7.43 25.25
N LEU A 431 -42.98 7.96 26.28
CA LEU A 431 -41.62 7.61 26.67
C LEU A 431 -41.56 7.10 28.12
N MET A 432 -40.57 6.26 28.42
CA MET A 432 -40.16 6.01 29.81
C MET A 432 -39.02 6.98 30.18
N VAL A 433 -39.33 7.94 31.05
CA VAL A 433 -38.37 8.93 31.56
C VAL A 433 -38.17 8.66 33.04
N ASP A 434 -36.92 8.46 33.48
CA ASP A 434 -36.56 8.17 34.87
C ASP A 434 -37.37 7.03 35.54
N GLY A 435 -37.82 6.05 34.75
CA GLY A 435 -38.61 4.91 35.21
C GLY A 435 -40.12 5.17 35.36
N SER A 436 -40.62 6.31 34.88
CA SER A 436 -42.05 6.60 34.74
C SER A 436 -42.46 6.78 33.28
N GLU A 437 -43.63 6.25 32.93
CA GLU A 437 -44.25 6.54 31.64
C GLU A 437 -44.75 7.99 31.61
N GLU A 438 -44.29 8.75 30.63
CA GLU A 438 -44.69 10.12 30.35
C GLU A 438 -45.24 10.25 28.93
N SER A 439 -46.31 11.02 28.77
CA SER A 439 -46.97 11.29 27.50
C SER A 439 -46.72 12.73 27.07
N PHE A 440 -46.28 12.91 25.83
CA PHE A 440 -45.95 14.19 25.21
C PHE A 440 -46.92 14.47 24.06
N ASP A 441 -47.38 15.71 23.95
CA ASP A 441 -48.18 16.18 22.82
C ASP A 441 -47.23 16.59 21.69
N PRO A 442 -47.26 15.94 20.50
CA PRO A 442 -46.39 16.29 19.38
C PRO A 442 -46.51 17.75 18.91
N PHE A 443 -47.63 18.43 19.20
CA PHE A 443 -47.79 19.86 18.88
C PHE A 443 -46.88 20.78 19.69
N ASP A 444 -46.34 20.31 20.82
CA ASP A 444 -45.39 21.05 21.65
C ASP A 444 -43.92 20.67 21.34
N ILE A 445 -43.70 19.72 20.42
CA ILE A 445 -42.38 19.20 20.06
C ILE A 445 -41.94 19.80 18.72
N GLU A 446 -40.72 20.34 18.68
CA GLU A 446 -40.10 20.82 17.45
C GLU A 446 -39.39 19.68 16.71
N GLU A 447 -38.68 18.82 17.44
CA GLU A 447 -37.88 17.75 16.87
C GLU A 447 -37.96 16.47 17.72
N ALA A 448 -38.02 15.33 17.03
CA ALA A 448 -38.17 14.01 17.60
C ALA A 448 -37.18 13.05 16.92
N ILE A 449 -36.16 12.62 17.66
CA ILE A 449 -35.10 11.74 17.14
C ILE A 449 -35.18 10.40 17.87
N ILE A 450 -35.42 9.32 17.14
CA ILE A 450 -35.33 7.95 17.66
C ILE A 450 -33.92 7.44 17.36
N MET A 451 -33.24 6.96 18.39
CA MET A 451 -31.90 6.38 18.31
C MET A 451 -31.88 5.02 19.00
N VAL A 452 -31.08 4.11 18.47
CA VAL A 452 -30.87 2.76 19.03
C VAL A 452 -29.49 2.63 19.69
N ALA A 453 -28.56 3.50 19.30
CA ALA A 453 -27.23 3.60 19.86
C ALA A 453 -26.69 5.03 19.70
N SER A 454 -25.54 5.31 20.29
CA SER A 454 -24.71 6.46 19.94
C SER A 454 -23.27 5.99 19.70
N GLY A 455 -22.48 6.78 18.99
CA GLY A 455 -21.09 6.44 18.75
C GLY A 455 -20.30 7.65 18.29
N LYS A 456 -18.98 7.58 18.46
CA LYS A 456 -18.07 8.56 17.88
C LYS A 456 -17.69 8.10 16.48
N LYS A 457 -17.72 9.05 15.56
CA LYS A 457 -17.54 8.83 14.14
C LYS A 457 -16.51 9.78 13.57
N LEU A 458 -15.65 9.26 12.72
CA LEU A 458 -14.82 10.08 11.85
C LEU A 458 -15.54 10.17 10.50
N HIS A 459 -15.99 11.36 10.12
CA HIS A 459 -16.51 11.61 8.78
C HIS A 459 -15.35 12.02 7.88
N ASP A 460 -14.63 11.06 7.35
CA ASP A 460 -13.70 11.27 6.27
C ASP A 460 -14.37 10.88 4.93
N THR A 461 -14.15 11.71 3.93
CA THR A 461 -14.76 11.52 2.60
C THR A 461 -13.70 11.74 1.55
N SER A 462 -13.59 10.75 0.68
CA SER A 462 -12.76 10.84 -0.50
C SER A 462 -13.48 11.73 -1.50
N PRO A 463 -12.77 12.67 -2.15
CA PRO A 463 -13.30 13.39 -3.30
C PRO A 463 -13.55 12.48 -4.51
N MET A 464 -13.05 11.24 -4.50
CA MET A 464 -13.27 10.27 -5.55
C MET A 464 -14.73 9.79 -5.54
N PRO A 465 -15.43 9.74 -6.69
CA PRO A 465 -16.81 9.29 -6.76
C PRO A 465 -17.00 7.85 -6.25
N VAL A 466 -18.07 7.61 -5.50
CA VAL A 466 -18.41 6.28 -4.94
C VAL A 466 -19.22 5.40 -5.89
N ASN A 467 -19.57 5.88 -7.08
CA ASN A 467 -20.50 5.22 -8.01
C ASN A 467 -19.81 4.30 -9.04
N PHE A 468 -18.49 4.09 -8.96
CA PHE A 468 -17.77 3.19 -9.85
C PHE A 468 -18.25 1.73 -9.80
N PRO A 469 -18.67 1.15 -8.65
CA PRO A 469 -19.27 -0.18 -8.61
C PRO A 469 -20.51 -0.33 -9.49
N ASP A 470 -21.27 0.75 -9.67
CA ASP A 470 -22.51 0.75 -10.46
C ASP A 470 -22.29 1.19 -11.93
N THR A 471 -21.26 1.99 -12.18
CA THR A 471 -21.02 2.60 -13.50
C THR A 471 -20.00 1.86 -14.36
N LEU A 472 -19.04 1.14 -13.76
CA LEU A 472 -18.08 0.33 -14.49
C LEU A 472 -18.59 -1.10 -14.63
N THR A 473 -18.67 -1.59 -15.86
CA THR A 473 -18.90 -3.02 -16.07
C THR A 473 -17.69 -3.83 -15.62
N VAL A 474 -17.91 -5.12 -15.31
CA VAL A 474 -16.83 -6.05 -14.93
C VAL A 474 -15.70 -6.09 -15.98
N VAL A 475 -16.03 -5.95 -17.27
CA VAL A 475 -15.05 -5.92 -18.36
C VAL A 475 -14.28 -4.60 -18.38
N GLU A 476 -14.95 -3.47 -18.16
CA GLU A 476 -14.29 -2.16 -18.07
C GLU A 476 -13.35 -2.09 -16.87
N MET A 477 -13.77 -2.62 -15.71
CA MET A 477 -12.90 -2.75 -14.55
C MET A 477 -11.68 -3.61 -14.85
N ALA A 478 -11.85 -4.79 -15.45
CA ALA A 478 -10.73 -5.65 -15.82
C ALA A 478 -9.76 -4.97 -16.81
N ASN A 479 -10.28 -4.22 -17.79
CA ASN A 479 -9.45 -3.45 -18.71
C ASN A 479 -8.71 -2.32 -17.96
N LEU A 480 -9.40 -1.57 -17.11
CA LEU A 480 -8.83 -0.47 -16.32
C LEU A 480 -7.69 -0.98 -15.44
N LEU A 481 -7.90 -2.07 -14.69
CA LEU A 481 -6.87 -2.69 -13.86
C LEU A 481 -5.70 -3.20 -14.72
N ALA A 482 -5.96 -3.78 -15.90
CA ALA A 482 -4.88 -4.17 -16.80
C ALA A 482 -4.03 -2.97 -17.26
N TYR A 483 -4.65 -1.83 -17.56
CA TYR A 483 -3.93 -0.60 -17.86
C TYR A 483 -3.13 -0.08 -16.65
N MET A 484 -3.76 0.02 -15.47
CA MET A 484 -3.12 0.49 -14.25
C MET A 484 -1.94 -0.39 -13.84
N SER A 485 -1.99 -1.70 -14.09
CA SER A 485 -0.89 -2.63 -13.84
C SER A 485 0.40 -2.29 -14.59
N THR A 486 0.32 -1.49 -15.66
CA THR A 486 1.49 -1.03 -16.43
C THR A 486 2.13 0.24 -15.90
N LEU A 487 1.48 0.92 -14.96
CA LEU A 487 1.93 2.19 -14.38
C LEU A 487 2.97 1.91 -13.29
N THR A 488 4.16 1.52 -13.72
CA THR A 488 5.28 1.16 -12.82
C THR A 488 6.41 2.19 -12.84
N GLY A 489 6.21 3.38 -13.42
CA GLY A 489 7.23 4.44 -13.48
C GLY A 489 8.41 4.22 -14.42
N VAL A 490 8.48 3.06 -15.06
CA VAL A 490 9.55 2.74 -16.02
C VAL A 490 9.10 3.18 -17.41
N SER A 491 9.78 4.18 -17.98
CA SER A 491 9.48 4.65 -19.33
C SER A 491 9.63 3.51 -20.34
N THR A 492 8.60 3.31 -21.17
CA THR A 492 8.53 2.34 -22.26
C THR A 492 9.49 2.64 -23.43
N GLU A 493 10.69 3.20 -23.18
CA GLU A 493 11.71 3.34 -24.23
C GLU A 493 12.51 2.05 -24.43
N GLU A 494 12.63 1.18 -23.42
CA GLU A 494 13.36 -0.10 -23.56
C GLU A 494 12.51 -1.27 -24.10
N ALA A 495 11.19 -1.13 -24.19
CA ALA A 495 10.29 -2.21 -24.63
C ALA A 495 9.99 -2.24 -26.15
N SER A 496 10.55 -1.30 -26.93
CA SER A 496 10.24 -1.20 -28.37
C SER A 496 11.11 -2.09 -29.28
N ASP A 497 12.09 -2.80 -28.73
CA ASP A 497 13.01 -3.61 -29.53
C ASP A 497 12.93 -5.09 -29.17
N THR A 498 11.74 -5.70 -29.24
CA THR A 498 11.56 -7.16 -29.38
C THR A 498 10.09 -7.53 -29.58
N THR A 499 9.59 -7.46 -30.83
CA THR A 499 8.53 -8.28 -31.45
C THR A 499 8.04 -7.52 -32.71
N SER A 500 7.90 -8.05 -33.92
CA SER A 500 8.17 -9.34 -34.53
C SER A 500 8.19 -9.09 -36.04
N GLU A 501 9.32 -9.27 -36.73
CA GLU A 501 9.28 -9.54 -38.17
C GLU A 501 8.83 -10.99 -38.34
N ASN A 502 7.62 -11.21 -38.87
CA ASN A 502 7.22 -12.49 -39.42
C ASN A 502 7.09 -12.33 -40.94
N PRO A 503 7.73 -13.16 -41.77
CA PRO A 503 7.69 -13.03 -43.22
C PRO A 503 6.42 -13.69 -43.75
N SER A 504 5.54 -12.92 -44.38
CA SER A 504 4.52 -13.47 -45.27
C SER A 504 5.06 -13.51 -46.69
N GLU A 505 5.40 -14.71 -47.13
CA GLU A 505 5.64 -15.08 -48.52
C GLU A 505 4.28 -15.31 -49.23
N GLU A 506 4.24 -15.00 -50.53
CA GLU A 506 3.26 -15.46 -51.55
C GLU A 506 1.82 -14.90 -51.51
N THR A 507 1.19 -14.37 -52.58
CA THR A 507 1.26 -14.58 -54.05
C THR A 507 0.57 -13.44 -54.85
N ALA A 508 1.00 -13.28 -56.11
CA ALA A 508 0.22 -12.95 -57.33
C ALA A 508 -0.74 -11.73 -57.39
N GLU A 509 -0.35 -10.71 -58.16
CA GLU A 509 -0.81 -10.47 -59.56
C GLU A 509 0.12 -9.50 -60.30
#